data_AF-A0A517Z4M4-F1
#
_entry.id   AF-A0A517Z4M4-F1
#
_cell.length_a   1.000
_cell.length_b   1.000
_cell.length_c   1.000
_cell.angle_alpha   90.00
_cell.angle_beta   90.00
_cell.angle_gamma   90.00
#
_symmetry.space_group_name_H-M   'P 1'
#
loop_
_entity.id
_entity.type
_entity.pdbx_description
1 polymer ?
#
loop_
_entity_poly.entity_id
_entity_poly.type
_entity_poly.pdbx_seq_one_letter_code
_entity_poly.pdbx_strand_id
1 'polypeptide(L)'
;MEELLRQLLNRLEQVSTDHEELYDTECRERMGNAVMDGFVRNKSDFVLGDDFGLHAAVANLAIKEALAEYITQANSQAAELGITDFHERLAAFQNSDVESDEEGSVYDDFFGHSAPDAFDSTGNVIG
;
A
#
# COMPACT_ATOMS: atom_id res chain seq x y z
N MET A 1 -5.57 -3.66 -11.55
CA MET A 1 -4.87 -3.66 -10.26
C MET A 1 -3.39 -3.41 -10.45
N GLU A 2 -2.73 -4.16 -11.34
CA GLU A 2 -1.30 -4.05 -11.62
C GLU A 2 -0.85 -2.62 -11.97
N GLU A 3 -1.53 -1.95 -12.89
CA GLU A 3 -1.19 -0.58 -13.28
C GLU A 3 -1.29 0.42 -12.11
N LEU A 4 -2.30 0.27 -11.25
CA LEU A 4 -2.46 1.13 -10.07
C LEU A 4 -1.34 0.87 -9.05
N LEU A 5 -0.95 -0.39 -8.87
CA LEU A 5 0.16 -0.76 -8.01
C LEU A 5 1.48 -0.19 -8.57
N ARG A 6 1.73 -0.33 -9.87
CA ARG A 6 2.90 0.27 -10.53
C ARG A 6 2.98 1.78 -10.31
N GLN A 7 1.87 2.49 -10.49
CA GLN A 7 1.80 3.93 -10.25
C GLN A 7 2.11 4.30 -8.80
N LEU A 8 1.61 3.52 -7.83
CA LEU A 8 1.97 3.69 -6.42
C LEU A 8 3.48 3.51 -6.22
N LEU A 9 4.07 2.42 -6.74
CA LEU A 9 5.49 2.12 -6.59
C LEU A 9 6.37 3.21 -7.19
N ASN A 10 6.07 3.67 -8.41
CA ASN A 10 6.77 4.79 -9.05
C ASN A 10 6.72 6.07 -8.19
N ARG A 11 5.57 6.38 -7.59
CA ARG A 11 5.43 7.56 -6.73
C ARG A 11 6.24 7.43 -5.45
N LEU A 12 6.27 6.25 -4.82
CA LEU A 12 7.06 6.02 -3.61
C LEU A 12 8.55 6.04 -3.90
N GLU A 13 8.97 5.47 -5.03
CA GLU A 13 10.36 5.50 -5.47
C GLU A 13 10.84 6.94 -5.65
N GLN A 14 10.05 7.78 -6.32
CA GLN A 14 10.35 9.20 -6.46
C GLN A 14 10.49 9.93 -5.12
N VAL A 15 9.68 9.58 -4.11
CA VAL A 15 9.84 10.13 -2.75
C VAL A 15 11.13 9.61 -2.12
N SER A 16 11.45 8.34 -2.31
CA SER A 16 12.63 7.70 -1.73
C SER A 16 13.95 8.28 -2.27
N THR A 17 13.98 8.75 -3.51
CA THR A 17 15.15 9.42 -4.12
C THR A 17 15.58 10.65 -3.34
N ASP A 18 14.63 11.41 -2.79
CA ASP A 18 14.90 12.64 -2.03
C ASP A 18 14.83 12.42 -0.50
N HIS A 19 14.24 11.30 -0.06
CA HIS A 19 13.92 11.03 1.35
C HIS A 19 14.14 9.56 1.73
N GLU A 20 15.39 9.19 2.08
CA GLU A 20 15.76 7.82 2.51
C GLU A 20 14.97 7.33 3.75
N GLU A 21 14.46 8.24 4.59
CA GLU A 21 13.59 7.96 5.76
C GLU A 21 12.33 7.15 5.39
N LEU A 22 11.96 7.10 4.11
CA LEU A 22 10.85 6.29 3.62
C LEU A 22 11.03 4.80 3.97
N TYR A 23 12.27 4.32 4.04
CA TYR A 23 12.59 2.94 4.39
C TYR A 23 12.68 2.67 5.89
N ASP A 24 12.51 3.70 6.74
CA ASP A 24 12.49 3.52 8.18
C ASP A 24 11.29 2.66 8.59
N THR A 25 11.51 1.83 9.60
CA THR A 25 10.50 0.87 10.09
C THR A 25 9.17 1.56 10.40
N GLU A 26 9.20 2.72 11.05
CA GLU A 26 8.00 3.47 11.40
C GLU A 26 7.22 3.94 10.16
N CYS A 27 7.90 4.43 9.13
CA CYS A 27 7.27 4.84 7.88
C CYS A 27 6.66 3.65 7.16
N ARG A 28 7.42 2.57 6.98
CA ARG A 28 6.96 1.34 6.33
C ARG A 28 5.75 0.74 7.04
N GLU A 29 5.75 0.69 8.37
CA GLU A 29 4.60 0.22 9.16
C GLU A 29 3.36 1.10 8.98
N ARG A 30 3.51 2.43 9.01
CA ARG A 30 2.39 3.36 8.83
C ARG A 30 1.80 3.27 7.42
N MET A 31 2.65 3.16 6.39
CA MET A 31 2.22 2.95 5.00
C MET A 31 1.51 1.59 4.83
N GLY A 32 2.09 0.51 5.37
CA GLY A 32 1.52 -0.84 5.33
C GLY A 32 0.15 -0.90 6.00
N ASN A 33 0.01 -0.29 7.19
CA ASN A 33 -1.26 -0.19 7.89
C ASN A 33 -2.33 0.57 7.07
N ALA A 34 -1.93 1.65 6.41
CA ALA A 34 -2.84 2.43 5.57
C ALA A 34 -3.40 1.60 4.39
N VAL A 35 -2.55 0.85 3.68
CA VAL A 35 -3.01 -0.02 2.59
C VAL A 35 -3.83 -1.20 3.11
N MET A 36 -3.39 -1.81 4.22
CA MET A 36 -4.09 -2.94 4.82
C MET A 36 -5.51 -2.58 5.23
N ASP A 37 -5.71 -1.42 5.86
CA ASP A 37 -7.03 -1.01 6.33
C ASP A 37 -7.87 -0.36 5.22
N GLY A 38 -7.26 0.49 4.39
CA GLY A 38 -7.97 1.25 3.36
C GLY A 38 -8.34 0.45 2.13
N PHE A 39 -7.51 -0.52 1.73
CA PHE A 39 -7.74 -1.31 0.52
C PHE A 39 -7.94 -2.80 0.82
N VAL A 40 -7.01 -3.45 1.52
CA VAL A 40 -7.03 -4.92 1.65
C VAL A 40 -8.22 -5.40 2.47
N ARG A 41 -8.43 -4.82 3.66
CA ARG A 41 -9.62 -5.05 4.50
C ARG A 41 -10.84 -4.21 4.08
N ASN A 42 -10.60 -3.15 3.30
CA ASN A 42 -11.63 -2.20 2.85
C ASN A 42 -12.54 -1.73 4.00
N LYS A 43 -11.93 -1.26 5.09
CA LYS A 43 -12.68 -0.79 6.27
C LYS A 43 -13.47 0.46 5.91
N SER A 44 -14.80 0.41 6.09
CA SER A 44 -15.70 1.52 5.72
C SER A 44 -15.47 2.81 6.51
N ASP A 45 -14.87 2.71 7.69
CA ASP A 45 -14.54 3.82 8.58
C ASP A 45 -13.06 4.23 8.51
N PHE A 46 -12.30 3.70 7.55
CA PHE A 46 -10.90 4.05 7.37
C PHE A 46 -10.74 5.53 6.99
N VAL A 47 -9.82 6.19 7.69
CA VAL A 47 -9.37 7.56 7.39
C VAL A 47 -7.86 7.52 7.27
N LEU A 48 -7.36 7.98 6.12
CA LEU A 48 -5.92 8.07 5.88
C LEU A 48 -5.31 9.18 6.75
N GLY A 49 -4.25 8.85 7.49
CA GLY A 49 -3.50 9.81 8.30
C GLY A 49 -2.62 10.74 7.47
N ASP A 50 -2.08 11.75 8.14
CA ASP A 50 -1.27 12.82 7.53
C ASP A 50 0.22 12.71 7.86
N ASP A 51 0.57 11.81 8.79
CA ASP A 51 1.91 11.65 9.33
C ASP A 51 2.37 10.20 9.17
N PHE A 52 3.42 10.03 8.36
CA PHE A 52 4.09 8.77 8.07
C PHE A 52 5.46 8.69 8.75
N GLY A 53 5.78 9.61 9.67
CA GLY A 53 7.02 9.57 10.45
C GLY A 53 8.22 10.24 9.78
N LEU A 54 8.05 10.87 8.61
CA LEU A 54 9.14 11.58 7.95
C LEU A 54 9.34 12.98 8.56
N HIS A 55 10.58 13.46 8.59
CA HIS A 55 10.88 14.81 9.10
C HIS A 55 10.35 15.90 8.17
N ALA A 56 10.40 15.66 6.86
CA ALA A 56 9.91 16.59 5.86
C ALA A 56 8.38 16.48 5.71
N ALA A 57 7.65 17.55 6.07
CA ALA A 57 6.19 17.59 5.90
C ALA A 57 5.73 17.38 4.44
N VAL A 58 6.55 17.83 3.48
CA VAL A 58 6.29 17.62 2.04
C VAL A 58 6.38 16.14 1.64
N ALA A 59 7.25 15.36 2.27
CA ALA A 59 7.41 13.94 2.00
C ALA A 59 6.22 13.14 2.56
N ASN A 60 5.76 13.47 3.78
CA ASN A 60 4.53 12.91 4.35
C ASN A 60 3.31 13.19 3.45
N LEU A 61 3.20 14.42 2.93
CA LEU A 61 2.12 14.78 2.01
C LEU A 61 2.19 13.99 0.71
N ALA A 62 3.38 13.82 0.12
CA ALA A 62 3.56 13.06 -1.11
C ALA A 62 3.16 11.58 -0.95
N ILE A 63 3.55 10.95 0.17
CA ILE A 63 3.12 9.59 0.53
C ILE A 63 1.61 9.53 0.72
N LYS A 64 1.03 10.48 1.47
CA LYS A 64 -0.42 10.57 1.68
C LYS A 64 -1.17 10.60 0.35
N GLU A 65 -0.75 11.44 -0.57
CA GLU A 65 -1.40 11.60 -1.87
C GLU A 65 -1.28 10.33 -2.72
N ALA A 66 -0.11 9.67 -2.70
CA ALA A 66 0.10 8.40 -3.41
C ALA A 66 -0.80 7.28 -2.87
N LEU A 67 -0.86 7.14 -1.54
CA LEU A 67 -1.70 6.13 -0.88
C LEU A 67 -3.19 6.43 -1.05
N ALA A 68 -3.62 7.70 -0.91
CA ALA A 68 -5.01 8.09 -1.09
C ALA A 68 -5.51 7.79 -2.50
N GLU A 69 -4.70 8.11 -3.51
CA GLU A 69 -5.02 7.85 -4.90
C GLU A 69 -5.10 6.35 -5.16
N TYR A 70 -4.09 5.58 -4.76
CA TYR A 70 -4.09 4.12 -4.90
C TYR A 70 -5.31 3.50 -4.23
N ILE A 71 -5.56 3.78 -2.95
CA ILE A 71 -6.68 3.20 -2.18
C ILE A 71 -8.02 3.51 -2.86
N THR A 72 -8.22 4.75 -3.33
CA THR A 72 -9.47 5.16 -3.98
C THR A 72 -9.68 4.41 -5.30
N GLN A 73 -8.67 4.41 -6.17
CA GLN A 73 -8.78 3.79 -7.49
C GLN A 73 -8.82 2.26 -7.40
N ALA A 74 -8.00 1.67 -6.51
CA ALA A 74 -7.94 0.23 -6.28
C ALA A 74 -9.26 -0.30 -5.72
N ASN A 75 -9.92 0.43 -4.81
CA ASN A 75 -11.25 0.06 -4.33
C ASN A 75 -12.31 0.12 -5.43
N SER A 76 -12.29 1.15 -6.28
CA SER A 76 -13.20 1.25 -7.42
C SER A 76 -12.99 0.09 -8.40
N GLN A 77 -11.73 -0.17 -8.77
CA GLN A 77 -11.38 -1.22 -9.71
C GLN A 77 -11.66 -2.63 -9.14
N ALA A 78 -11.41 -2.86 -7.85
CA ALA A 78 -11.76 -4.11 -7.19
C ALA A 78 -13.27 -4.36 -7.22
N ALA A 79 -14.08 -3.33 -6.99
CA ALA A 79 -15.54 -3.44 -7.09
C ALA A 79 -16.00 -3.78 -8.51
N GLU A 80 -15.42 -3.15 -9.54
CA GLU A 80 -15.71 -3.45 -10.95
C GLU A 80 -15.33 -4.88 -11.35
N LEU A 81 -14.23 -5.40 -10.80
CA LEU A 81 -13.72 -6.75 -11.05
C LEU A 81 -14.39 -7.83 -10.19
N GLY A 82 -15.24 -7.45 -9.22
CA GLY A 82 -15.86 -8.39 -8.28
C GLY A 82 -14.92 -8.93 -7.20
N ILE A 83 -13.76 -8.29 -6.99
CA ILE A 83 -12.78 -8.63 -5.97
C ILE A 83 -13.27 -8.13 -4.61
N THR A 84 -13.70 -9.06 -3.77
CA THR A 84 -14.42 -8.73 -2.52
C THR A 84 -13.81 -9.34 -1.27
N ASP A 85 -13.08 -10.45 -1.41
CA ASP A 85 -12.41 -11.13 -0.30
C ASP A 85 -11.05 -10.49 0.05
N PHE A 86 -10.65 -10.66 1.32
CA PHE A 86 -9.38 -10.21 1.84
C PHE A 86 -8.18 -10.77 1.07
N HIS A 87 -8.15 -12.08 0.81
CA HIS A 87 -6.99 -12.71 0.19
C HIS A 87 -6.83 -12.31 -1.27
N GLU A 88 -7.92 -12.14 -2.02
CA GLU A 88 -7.87 -11.63 -3.39
C GLU A 88 -7.31 -10.19 -3.42
N ARG A 89 -7.72 -9.33 -2.49
CA ARG A 89 -7.20 -7.96 -2.37
C ARG A 89 -5.74 -7.95 -1.95
N LEU A 90 -5.38 -8.79 -0.99
CA LEU A 90 -4.00 -8.94 -0.53
C LEU A 90 -3.11 -9.43 -1.68
N ALA A 91 -3.56 -10.42 -2.45
CA ALA A 91 -2.82 -10.92 -3.62
C ALA A 91 -2.68 -9.85 -4.71
N ALA A 92 -3.71 -9.04 -4.94
CA ALA A 92 -3.64 -7.92 -5.89
C ALA A 92 -2.64 -6.83 -5.47
N PHE A 93 -2.48 -6.59 -4.17
CA PHE A 93 -1.51 -5.63 -3.63
C PHE A 93 -0.09 -6.22 -3.55
N GLN A 94 0.04 -7.47 -3.10
CA GLN A 94 1.31 -8.18 -2.95
C GLN A 94 1.73 -8.91 -4.23
N ASN A 95 1.51 -8.27 -5.39
CA ASN A 95 1.87 -8.84 -6.69
C ASN A 95 3.33 -8.51 -7.03
N SER A 96 4.23 -9.49 -6.85
CA SER A 96 5.66 -9.36 -7.17
C SER A 96 5.99 -9.30 -8.67
N ASP A 97 5.03 -9.54 -9.55
CA ASP A 97 5.21 -9.34 -11.00
C ASP A 97 5.09 -7.85 -11.40
N VAL A 98 4.72 -6.98 -10.45
CA VAL A 98 4.61 -5.54 -10.64
C VAL A 98 5.78 -4.85 -9.96
N GLU A 99 6.56 -4.14 -10.77
CA GLU A 99 7.73 -3.37 -10.36
C GLU A 99 7.57 -1.90 -10.77
N SER A 100 8.28 -1.00 -10.08
CA SER A 100 8.47 0.38 -10.54
C SER A 100 9.27 0.41 -11.86
N ASP A 101 9.14 1.50 -12.61
CA ASP A 101 9.72 1.60 -13.95
C ASP A 101 11.24 1.92 -13.94
N GLU A 102 11.77 2.54 -12.87
CA GLU A 102 13.18 2.96 -12.80
C GLU A 102 14.07 1.93 -12.10
N GLU A 103 13.98 1.77 -10.78
CA GLU A 103 14.82 0.85 -10.00
C GLU A 103 14.25 -0.58 -9.91
N GLY A 104 13.02 -0.82 -10.40
CA GLY A 104 12.38 -2.13 -10.35
C GLY A 104 11.94 -2.53 -8.94
N SER A 105 11.66 -1.56 -8.07
CA SER A 105 11.18 -1.76 -6.72
C SER A 105 9.80 -2.43 -6.72
N VAL A 106 9.61 -3.41 -5.84
CA VAL A 106 8.34 -4.11 -5.65
C VAL A 106 7.64 -3.65 -4.36
N TYR A 107 6.42 -4.10 -4.12
CA TYR A 107 5.69 -3.73 -2.89
C TYR A 107 6.46 -4.11 -1.62
N ASP A 108 7.20 -5.22 -1.60
CA ASP A 108 7.90 -5.71 -0.40
C ASP A 108 8.98 -4.72 0.07
N ASP A 109 9.64 -4.02 -0.86
CA ASP A 109 10.66 -3.01 -0.55
C ASP A 109 10.09 -1.88 0.31
N PHE A 110 8.82 -1.51 0.08
CA PHE A 110 8.15 -0.42 0.78
C PHE A 110 7.30 -0.90 1.97
N PHE A 111 6.54 -1.97 1.80
CA PHE A 111 5.47 -2.36 2.73
C PHE A 111 5.80 -3.62 3.53
N GLY A 112 6.80 -4.38 3.10
CA GLY A 112 7.01 -5.74 3.60
C GLY A 112 5.97 -6.72 3.07
N HIS A 113 6.11 -7.99 3.48
CA HIS A 113 5.23 -9.07 3.10
C HIS A 113 4.35 -9.54 4.27
N SER A 114 3.04 -9.57 4.04
CA SER A 114 2.07 -10.22 4.93
C SER A 114 1.80 -11.64 4.45
N ALA A 115 2.04 -12.61 5.33
CA ALA A 115 1.78 -14.02 5.08
C ALA A 115 0.26 -14.27 5.01
N PRO A 116 -0.33 -14.63 3.85
CA PRO A 116 -1.78 -14.72 3.69
C PRO A 116 -2.42 -15.79 4.59
N ASP A 117 -1.68 -16.86 4.91
CA ASP A 117 -2.11 -17.97 5.76
C ASP A 117 -2.22 -17.60 7.25
N ALA A 118 -1.64 -16.47 7.66
CA ALA A 118 -1.83 -15.92 9.00
C ALA A 118 -3.21 -15.26 9.18
N PHE A 119 -4.02 -15.13 8.13
CA PHE A 119 -5.30 -14.41 8.17
C PHE A 119 -6.50 -15.26 7.73
N ASP A 120 -7.67 -14.97 8.27
CA ASP A 120 -8.95 -15.47 7.74
C ASP A 120 -9.41 -14.66 6.51
N SER A 121 -10.49 -15.09 5.86
CA SER A 121 -11.07 -14.43 4.67
C SER A 121 -11.59 -13.01 4.93
N THR A 122 -11.58 -12.55 6.17
CA THR A 122 -11.96 -11.19 6.57
C THR A 122 -10.76 -10.36 7.03
N GLY A 123 -9.56 -10.93 7.05
CA GLY A 123 -8.32 -10.27 7.42
C GLY A 123 -8.01 -10.23 8.92
N ASN A 124 -8.64 -11.09 9.73
CA ASN A 124 -8.27 -11.27 11.13
C ASN A 124 -7.16 -12.32 11.26
N VAL A 125 -6.23 -12.11 12.20
CA VAL A 125 -5.14 -13.07 12.44
C VAL A 125 -5.71 -14.38 12.99
N ILE A 126 -5.30 -15.50 12.38
CA ILE A 126 -5.59 -16.86 12.85
C ILE A 126 -4.48 -17.27 13.81
N GLY A 127 -4.84 -17.65 15.03
CA GLY A 127 -3.94 -18.14 16.08
C GLY A 127 -3.91 -19.65 16.22
#